data_AF-A0A0Q5QI71-F1
#
_entry.id   AF-A0A0Q5QI71-F1
#
_cell.length_a   1.000
_cell.length_b   1.000
_cell.length_c   1.000
_cell.angle_alpha   90.00
_cell.angle_beta   90.00
_cell.angle_gamma   90.00
#
_symmetry.space_group_name_H-M   'P 1'
#
loop_
_entity.id
_entity.type
_entity.pdbx_description
1 polymer ?
#
loop_
_entity_poly.entity_id
_entity_poly.type
_entity_poly.pdbx_seq_one_letter_code
_entity_poly.pdbx_strand_id
1 'polypeptide(L)'
;MHHWFTHDILDAGRLPLFLFFIGFIVGFACTRVSVRLIRAEKSWWFGNVSTGATHVHHMVFGVVLSLVSGVSIVAVSVTGSQTTLSVLACFFGIGAALVLDEFALIFYLRDVYWAEEGRASIDAVWAALGATGMVLLGFRPLELFQLSGLSPDDGWGEVAITVALAAVSLLLAAIVLAKGKIWTGLIGIFAWPLLLVGALRLARPGSPWARWRYTHRPRRMERAMSRERRLRRPLIRAKIYLQDLMAGRPDVPHAISEAESVLDEVVHAAPPPPGSAVTPSAGTVGVASTASSISARRGRSGTMVGLPFEGDAAASRSMQSVPPSGEPHD
;
A
#
# COMPACT_ATOMS: atom_id res chain seq x y z
N MET A 1 10.56 -31.53 -12.22
CA MET A 1 9.50 -30.58 -12.65
C MET A 1 8.34 -31.29 -13.33
N HIS A 2 8.53 -32.02 -14.43
CA HIS A 2 7.43 -32.66 -15.17
C HIS A 2 6.48 -33.50 -14.29
N HIS A 3 7.01 -34.44 -13.48
CA HIS A 3 6.23 -35.30 -12.59
C HIS A 3 5.40 -34.54 -11.53
N TRP A 4 5.87 -33.39 -11.07
CA TRP A 4 5.12 -32.53 -10.14
C TRP A 4 3.96 -31.82 -10.86
N PHE A 5 4.21 -31.35 -12.09
CA PHE A 5 3.19 -30.67 -12.89
C PHE A 5 2.05 -31.61 -13.33
N THR A 6 2.35 -32.87 -13.70
CA THR A 6 1.29 -33.86 -13.93
C THR A 6 0.53 -34.15 -12.64
N HIS A 7 1.21 -34.64 -11.60
CA HIS A 7 0.54 -35.17 -10.43
C HIS A 7 -0.18 -34.12 -9.57
N ASP A 8 0.45 -32.97 -9.31
CA ASP A 8 -0.07 -31.99 -8.34
C ASP A 8 -0.87 -30.84 -8.99
N ILE A 9 -0.88 -30.73 -10.33
CA ILE A 9 -1.63 -29.69 -11.07
C ILE A 9 -2.65 -30.29 -12.05
N LEU A 10 -2.27 -31.21 -12.93
CA LEU A 10 -3.20 -31.84 -13.87
C LEU A 10 -4.12 -32.83 -13.14
N ASP A 11 -3.54 -33.84 -12.49
CA ASP A 11 -4.27 -34.95 -11.87
C ASP A 11 -5.03 -34.49 -10.61
N ALA A 12 -4.48 -33.54 -9.85
CA ALA A 12 -5.13 -32.92 -8.69
C ALA A 12 -6.26 -31.91 -9.04
N GLY A 13 -6.62 -31.77 -10.32
CA GLY A 13 -7.71 -30.89 -10.76
C GLY A 13 -7.41 -29.38 -10.73
N ARG A 14 -6.17 -28.97 -10.42
CA ARG A 14 -5.80 -27.57 -10.18
C ARG A 14 -5.47 -26.77 -11.45
N LEU A 15 -5.45 -27.41 -12.62
CA LEU A 15 -5.14 -26.76 -13.91
C LEU A 15 -5.91 -25.44 -14.16
N PRO A 16 -7.23 -25.31 -13.87
CA PRO A 16 -7.93 -24.04 -14.07
C PRO A 16 -7.42 -22.92 -13.17
N LEU A 17 -7.17 -23.22 -11.90
CA LEU A 17 -6.59 -22.25 -10.96
C LEU A 17 -5.15 -21.87 -11.34
N PHE A 18 -4.40 -22.82 -11.89
CA PHE A 18 -3.03 -22.58 -12.35
C PHE A 18 -3.02 -21.66 -13.58
N LEU A 19 -3.88 -21.91 -14.58
CA LEU A 19 -3.98 -21.02 -15.73
C LEU A 19 -4.58 -19.65 -15.37
N PHE A 20 -5.50 -19.57 -14.40
CA PHE A 20 -5.91 -18.28 -13.81
C PHE A 20 -4.71 -17.50 -13.26
N PHE A 21 -3.86 -18.15 -12.45
CA PHE A 21 -2.68 -17.51 -11.85
C PHE A 21 -1.65 -17.06 -12.90
N ILE A 22 -1.39 -17.88 -13.92
CA ILE A 22 -0.51 -17.50 -15.04
C ILE A 22 -1.12 -16.35 -15.85
N GLY A 23 -2.41 -16.43 -16.20
CA GLY A 23 -3.13 -15.37 -16.91
C GLY A 23 -3.12 -14.05 -16.13
N PHE A 24 -3.26 -14.11 -14.80
CA PHE A 24 -3.18 -12.95 -13.93
C PHE A 24 -1.78 -12.31 -13.92
N ILE A 25 -0.71 -13.11 -13.78
CA ILE A 25 0.68 -12.62 -13.86
C ILE A 25 0.95 -11.98 -15.22
N VAL A 26 0.56 -12.65 -16.31
CA VAL A 26 0.79 -12.16 -17.67
C VAL A 26 -0.01 -10.89 -17.93
N GLY A 27 -1.29 -10.83 -17.54
CA GLY A 27 -2.13 -9.65 -17.67
C GLY A 27 -1.52 -8.43 -16.98
N PHE A 28 -1.08 -8.58 -15.73
CA PHE A 28 -0.44 -7.49 -14.97
C PHE A 28 0.93 -7.08 -15.56
N ALA A 29 1.73 -8.05 -16.03
CA ALA A 29 2.99 -7.74 -16.70
C ALA A 29 2.74 -6.96 -18.01
N CYS A 30 1.76 -7.38 -18.81
CA CYS A 30 1.39 -6.74 -20.07
C CYS A 30 0.85 -5.32 -19.87
N THR A 31 -0.01 -5.05 -18.88
CA THR A 31 -0.47 -3.67 -18.59
C THR A 31 0.68 -2.79 -18.15
N ARG A 32 1.54 -3.27 -17.24
CA ARG A 32 2.71 -2.53 -16.76
C ARG A 32 3.73 -2.24 -17.88
N VAL A 33 3.93 -3.16 -18.81
CA VAL A 33 4.76 -2.94 -20.01
C VAL A 33 4.09 -1.94 -20.95
N SER A 34 2.78 -2.06 -21.20
CA SER A 34 2.03 -1.14 -22.06
C SER A 34 2.11 0.30 -21.57
N VAL A 35 1.80 0.55 -20.28
CA VAL A 35 1.88 1.88 -19.67
C VAL A 35 3.32 2.45 -19.75
N ARG A 36 4.35 1.61 -19.59
CA ARG A 36 5.75 2.03 -19.76
C ARG A 36 6.08 2.40 -21.20
N LEU A 37 5.60 1.65 -22.19
CA LEU A 37 5.83 1.94 -23.62
C LEU A 37 5.09 3.21 -24.08
N ILE A 38 3.87 3.43 -23.57
CA ILE A 38 3.10 4.66 -23.80
C ILE A 38 3.82 5.87 -23.17
N ARG A 39 4.22 5.79 -21.89
CA ARG A 39 5.01 6.85 -21.21
C ARG A 39 6.40 7.07 -21.84
N ALA A 40 6.90 6.14 -22.65
CA ALA A 40 8.17 6.23 -23.38
C ALA A 40 7.99 6.62 -24.87
N GLU A 41 6.78 7.06 -25.25
CA GLU A 41 6.41 7.57 -26.59
C GLU A 41 6.87 6.68 -27.75
N LYS A 42 6.78 5.35 -27.57
CA LYS A 42 7.24 4.39 -28.58
C LYS A 42 6.23 4.27 -29.71
N SER A 43 6.55 4.87 -30.85
CA SER A 43 5.74 4.93 -32.08
C SER A 43 5.30 3.58 -32.68
N TRP A 44 5.90 2.46 -32.29
CA TRP A 44 5.51 1.11 -32.73
C TRP A 44 4.46 0.44 -31.82
N TRP A 45 4.16 1.03 -30.66
CA TRP A 45 3.21 0.50 -29.68
C TRP A 45 1.87 1.24 -29.76
N PHE A 46 0.78 0.56 -29.40
CA PHE A 46 -0.56 1.15 -29.40
C PHE A 46 -0.67 2.30 -28.39
N GLY A 47 -1.13 3.45 -28.85
CA GLY A 47 -1.39 4.62 -28.01
C GLY A 47 -2.68 4.51 -27.18
N ASN A 48 -3.02 5.59 -26.48
CA ASN A 48 -4.25 5.65 -25.68
C ASN A 48 -5.50 5.48 -26.53
N VAL A 49 -6.45 4.66 -26.04
CA VAL A 49 -7.78 4.52 -26.64
C VAL A 49 -8.68 5.62 -26.08
N SER A 50 -9.00 6.61 -26.92
CA SER A 50 -9.87 7.73 -26.57
C SER A 50 -11.08 7.78 -27.50
N THR A 51 -12.28 7.90 -26.94
CA THR A 51 -13.52 8.17 -27.68
C THR A 51 -13.91 9.63 -27.49
N GLY A 52 -13.46 10.49 -28.40
CA GLY A 52 -13.57 11.94 -28.25
C GLY A 52 -12.76 12.43 -27.05
N ALA A 53 -13.40 13.12 -26.11
CA ALA A 53 -12.76 13.64 -24.90
C ALA A 53 -12.59 12.60 -23.77
N THR A 54 -13.11 11.38 -23.92
CA THR A 54 -13.10 10.36 -22.85
C THR A 54 -11.97 9.35 -23.07
N HIS A 55 -11.05 9.26 -22.11
CA HIS A 55 -10.03 8.21 -22.07
C HIS A 55 -10.61 6.91 -21.52
N VAL A 56 -10.49 5.81 -22.27
CA VAL A 56 -10.94 4.49 -21.82
C VAL A 56 -9.83 3.84 -21.00
N HIS A 57 -10.02 3.80 -19.68
CA HIS A 57 -9.11 3.07 -18.78
C HIS A 57 -9.12 1.58 -19.12
N HIS A 58 -7.93 0.96 -19.11
CA HIS A 58 -7.80 -0.46 -19.46
C HIS A 58 -8.54 -1.41 -18.49
N MET A 59 -8.81 -0.92 -17.27
CA MET A 59 -9.77 -1.49 -16.32
C MET A 59 -11.12 -1.87 -16.98
N VAL A 60 -11.65 -1.07 -17.90
CA VAL A 60 -12.94 -1.34 -18.57
C VAL A 60 -12.89 -2.64 -19.37
N PHE A 61 -11.80 -2.86 -20.12
CA PHE A 61 -11.57 -4.14 -20.81
C PHE A 61 -11.39 -5.29 -19.80
N GLY A 62 -10.73 -5.02 -18.67
CA GLY A 62 -10.61 -5.96 -17.56
C GLY A 62 -11.96 -6.39 -16.98
N VAL A 63 -12.88 -5.45 -16.76
CA VAL A 63 -14.24 -5.73 -16.27
C VAL A 63 -15.01 -6.57 -17.29
N VAL A 64 -15.03 -6.19 -18.57
CA VAL A 64 -15.73 -6.95 -19.62
C VAL A 64 -15.16 -8.36 -19.74
N LEU A 65 -13.83 -8.51 -19.80
CA LEU A 65 -13.18 -9.82 -19.90
C LEU A 65 -13.46 -10.70 -18.67
N SER A 66 -13.46 -10.12 -17.47
CA SER A 66 -13.80 -10.82 -16.23
C SER A 66 -15.26 -11.29 -16.21
N LEU A 67 -16.20 -10.41 -16.61
CA LEU A 67 -17.63 -10.75 -16.64
C LEU A 67 -17.93 -11.83 -17.68
N VAL A 68 -17.43 -11.69 -18.91
CA VAL A 68 -17.62 -12.70 -19.96
C VAL A 68 -17.03 -14.04 -19.53
N SER A 69 -15.78 -14.05 -19.07
CA SER A 69 -15.12 -15.30 -18.64
C SER A 69 -15.82 -15.94 -17.44
N GLY A 70 -16.23 -15.15 -16.45
CA GLY A 70 -16.96 -15.64 -15.27
C GLY A 70 -18.32 -16.23 -15.62
N VAL A 71 -19.11 -15.56 -16.47
CA VAL A 71 -20.38 -16.09 -16.97
C VAL A 71 -20.18 -17.36 -17.79
N SER A 72 -19.15 -17.41 -18.65
CA SER A 72 -18.81 -18.63 -19.39
C SER A 72 -18.41 -19.79 -18.46
N ILE A 73 -17.62 -19.54 -17.40
CA ILE A 73 -17.28 -20.56 -16.39
C ILE A 73 -18.54 -21.10 -15.71
N VAL A 74 -19.48 -20.24 -15.33
CA VAL A 74 -20.76 -20.67 -14.75
C VAL A 74 -21.56 -21.50 -15.75
N ALA A 75 -21.69 -21.04 -16.99
CA ALA A 75 -22.46 -21.72 -18.05
C ALA A 75 -21.91 -23.11 -18.41
N VAL A 76 -20.59 -23.32 -18.32
CA VAL A 76 -19.94 -24.62 -18.60
C VAL A 76 -19.49 -25.36 -17.32
N SER A 77 -19.90 -24.92 -16.14
CA SER A 77 -19.41 -25.46 -14.85
C SER A 77 -19.70 -26.96 -14.63
N VAL A 78 -20.79 -27.47 -15.21
CA VAL A 78 -21.24 -28.87 -15.07
C VAL A 78 -20.81 -29.75 -16.25
N THR A 79 -20.73 -29.18 -17.45
CA THR A 79 -20.56 -29.92 -18.72
C THR A 79 -19.25 -29.62 -19.45
N GLY A 80 -18.52 -28.60 -19.04
CA GLY A 80 -17.29 -28.14 -19.68
C GLY A 80 -16.11 -29.06 -19.38
N SER A 81 -15.25 -29.26 -20.37
CA SER A 81 -13.98 -29.96 -20.16
C SER A 81 -13.06 -29.17 -19.22
N GLN A 82 -12.16 -29.86 -18.51
CA GLN A 82 -11.12 -29.22 -17.69
C GLN A 82 -10.31 -28.20 -18.52
N THR A 83 -10.01 -28.51 -19.78
CA THR A 83 -9.33 -27.61 -20.72
C THR A 83 -10.14 -26.34 -20.98
N THR A 84 -11.45 -26.46 -21.25
CA THR A 84 -12.36 -25.32 -21.46
C THR A 84 -12.39 -24.41 -20.23
N LEU A 85 -12.59 -25.00 -19.05
CA LEU A 85 -12.58 -24.26 -17.78
C LEU A 85 -11.22 -23.59 -17.53
N SER A 86 -10.11 -24.23 -17.91
CA SER A 86 -8.77 -23.67 -17.71
C SER A 86 -8.45 -22.51 -18.64
N VAL A 87 -8.91 -22.55 -19.90
CA VAL A 87 -8.78 -21.43 -20.84
C VAL A 87 -9.63 -20.25 -20.36
N LEU A 88 -10.87 -20.47 -19.94
CA LEU A 88 -11.73 -19.43 -19.40
C LEU A 88 -11.18 -18.84 -18.09
N ALA A 89 -10.62 -19.68 -17.22
CA ALA A 89 -9.95 -19.24 -16.00
C ALA A 89 -8.70 -18.38 -16.30
N CYS A 90 -7.95 -18.69 -17.34
CA CYS A 90 -6.85 -17.83 -17.83
C CYS A 90 -7.34 -16.43 -18.22
N PHE A 91 -8.39 -16.34 -19.04
CA PHE A 91 -8.98 -15.07 -19.43
C PHE A 91 -9.58 -14.29 -18.24
N PHE A 92 -10.20 -14.99 -17.29
CA PHE A 92 -10.66 -14.40 -16.03
C PHE A 92 -9.48 -13.82 -15.21
N GLY A 93 -8.35 -14.52 -15.19
CA GLY A 93 -7.10 -14.04 -14.57
C GLY A 93 -6.56 -12.78 -15.23
N ILE A 94 -6.48 -12.75 -16.56
CA ILE A 94 -6.09 -11.56 -17.33
C ILE A 94 -7.04 -10.39 -17.02
N GLY A 95 -8.36 -10.63 -17.06
CA GLY A 95 -9.37 -9.62 -16.76
C GLY A 95 -9.22 -9.04 -15.36
N ALA A 96 -9.08 -9.89 -14.34
CA ALA A 96 -8.88 -9.49 -12.95
C ALA A 96 -7.56 -8.70 -12.75
N ALA A 97 -6.51 -9.02 -13.49
CA ALA A 97 -5.24 -8.29 -13.45
C ALA A 97 -5.38 -6.86 -14.02
N LEU A 98 -6.08 -6.71 -15.15
CA LEU A 98 -6.41 -5.39 -15.72
C LEU A 98 -7.27 -4.53 -14.78
N VAL A 99 -8.15 -5.14 -13.99
CA VAL A 99 -8.95 -4.43 -12.98
C VAL A 99 -8.08 -4.03 -11.77
N LEU A 100 -7.21 -4.91 -11.29
CA LEU A 100 -6.37 -4.63 -10.11
C LEU A 100 -5.18 -3.71 -10.40
N ASP A 101 -4.78 -3.52 -11.66
CA ASP A 101 -3.74 -2.55 -11.99
C ASP A 101 -4.18 -1.10 -11.67
N GLU A 102 -5.46 -0.81 -11.87
CA GLU A 102 -6.14 0.46 -11.51
C GLU A 102 -6.87 0.39 -10.15
N PHE A 103 -6.49 -0.53 -9.26
CA PHE A 103 -7.14 -0.69 -7.94
C PHE A 103 -7.23 0.62 -7.14
N ALA A 104 -6.23 1.50 -7.27
CA ALA A 104 -6.22 2.82 -6.64
C ALA A 104 -7.43 3.67 -7.06
N LEU A 105 -7.78 3.71 -8.35
CA LEU A 105 -8.90 4.47 -8.90
C LEU A 105 -10.26 3.92 -8.45
N ILE A 106 -10.37 2.59 -8.36
CA ILE A 106 -11.58 1.89 -7.89
C ILE A 106 -11.84 2.18 -6.40
N PHE A 107 -10.79 2.15 -5.59
CA PHE A 107 -10.91 2.31 -4.13
C PHE A 107 -10.99 3.78 -3.71
N TYR A 108 -10.29 4.68 -4.41
CA TYR A 108 -10.29 6.12 -4.18
C TYR A 108 -10.99 6.82 -5.35
N LEU A 109 -12.32 6.94 -5.26
CA LEU A 109 -13.24 7.59 -6.22
C LEU A 109 -13.05 9.12 -6.41
N ARG A 110 -11.81 9.62 -6.31
CA ARG A 110 -11.43 11.01 -6.63
C ARG A 110 -10.11 11.00 -7.38
N ASP A 111 -10.14 11.46 -8.64
CA ASP A 111 -9.03 11.59 -9.61
C ASP A 111 -7.89 12.55 -9.19
N VAL A 112 -7.82 12.91 -7.91
CA VAL A 112 -6.81 13.81 -7.37
C VAL A 112 -6.40 13.29 -5.99
N TYR A 113 -5.51 12.29 -5.93
CA TYR A 113 -4.47 12.27 -4.88
C TYR A 113 -3.33 11.24 -5.04
N TRP A 114 -2.10 11.76 -4.86
CA TRP A 114 -0.80 11.11 -4.60
C TRP A 114 -0.06 10.49 -5.81
N ALA A 115 1.06 11.14 -6.18
CA ALA A 115 2.03 10.71 -7.19
C ALA A 115 2.82 9.41 -6.85
N GLU A 116 2.33 8.60 -5.92
CA GLU A 116 2.87 7.26 -5.58
C GLU A 116 2.07 6.11 -6.24
N GLU A 117 1.37 6.42 -7.35
CA GLU A 117 0.38 5.61 -8.11
C GLU A 117 0.67 4.11 -8.21
N GLY A 118 1.95 3.69 -8.29
CA GLY A 118 2.31 2.28 -8.35
C GLY A 118 2.01 1.48 -7.08
N ARG A 119 2.11 2.07 -5.88
CA ARG A 119 2.24 1.31 -4.62
C ARG A 119 0.97 0.56 -4.21
N ALA A 120 -0.20 1.19 -4.28
CA ALA A 120 -1.45 0.60 -3.79
C ALA A 120 -1.89 -0.58 -4.66
N SER A 121 -1.85 -0.43 -5.99
CA SER A 121 -2.14 -1.52 -6.93
C SER A 121 -1.12 -2.65 -6.83
N ILE A 122 0.18 -2.34 -6.64
CA ILE A 122 1.21 -3.36 -6.40
C ILE A 122 0.92 -4.15 -5.12
N ASP A 123 0.56 -3.51 -4.01
CA ASP A 123 0.20 -4.19 -2.76
C ASP A 123 -1.06 -5.09 -2.95
N ALA A 124 -2.07 -4.64 -3.68
CA ALA A 124 -3.26 -5.42 -4.00
C ALA A 124 -2.94 -6.65 -4.90
N VAL A 125 -2.08 -6.47 -5.90
CA VAL A 125 -1.63 -7.53 -6.80
C VAL A 125 -0.77 -8.56 -6.07
N TRP A 126 0.14 -8.15 -5.19
CA TRP A 126 0.88 -9.09 -4.33
C TRP A 126 -0.03 -9.84 -3.36
N ALA A 127 -1.10 -9.22 -2.87
CA ALA A 127 -2.08 -9.89 -2.02
C ALA A 127 -2.86 -10.96 -2.79
N ALA A 128 -3.30 -10.65 -4.02
CA ALA A 128 -3.94 -11.60 -4.92
C ALA A 128 -3.00 -12.75 -5.30
N LEU A 129 -1.77 -12.46 -5.73
CA LEU A 129 -0.75 -13.46 -6.06
C LEU A 129 -0.42 -14.35 -4.87
N GLY A 130 -0.24 -13.78 -3.67
CA GLY A 130 0.02 -14.52 -2.46
C GLY A 130 -1.13 -15.46 -2.10
N ALA A 131 -2.36 -14.97 -2.08
CA ALA A 131 -3.54 -15.78 -1.78
C ALA A 131 -3.76 -16.90 -2.80
N THR A 132 -3.76 -16.59 -4.10
CA THR A 132 -3.92 -17.60 -5.17
C THR A 132 -2.78 -18.61 -5.16
N GLY A 133 -1.54 -18.17 -4.96
CA GLY A 133 -0.37 -19.03 -4.83
C GLY A 133 -0.47 -19.99 -3.64
N MET A 134 -0.96 -19.54 -2.49
CA MET A 134 -1.21 -20.42 -1.34
C MET A 134 -2.29 -21.46 -1.64
N VAL A 135 -3.41 -21.09 -2.28
CA VAL A 135 -4.43 -22.07 -2.70
C VAL A 135 -3.86 -23.08 -3.71
N LEU A 136 -3.03 -22.64 -4.66
CA LEU A 136 -2.35 -23.51 -5.62
C LEU A 136 -1.40 -24.51 -4.97
N LEU A 137 -0.66 -24.08 -3.96
CA LEU A 137 0.19 -24.95 -3.12
C LEU A 137 -0.63 -25.92 -2.26
N GLY A 138 -1.96 -25.76 -2.19
CA GLY A 138 -2.88 -26.65 -1.48
C GLY A 138 -3.32 -26.15 -0.12
N PHE A 139 -2.98 -24.91 0.28
CA PHE A 139 -3.50 -24.33 1.51
C PHE A 139 -5.00 -24.01 1.34
N ARG A 140 -5.85 -24.76 2.04
CA ARG A 140 -7.30 -24.60 2.01
C ARG A 140 -7.75 -23.80 3.24
N PRO A 141 -8.04 -22.48 3.11
CA PRO A 141 -8.35 -21.65 4.27
C PRO A 141 -9.62 -22.10 5.00
N LEU A 142 -10.59 -22.68 4.28
CA LEU A 142 -11.83 -23.21 4.88
C LEU A 142 -11.59 -24.41 5.80
N GLU A 143 -10.61 -25.27 5.49
CA GLU A 143 -10.21 -26.38 6.37
C GLU A 143 -9.55 -25.87 7.65
N LEU A 144 -8.81 -24.76 7.57
CA LEU A 144 -8.18 -24.13 8.74
C LEU A 144 -9.18 -23.43 9.66
N PHE A 145 -10.37 -23.08 9.15
CA PHE A 145 -11.53 -22.71 9.96
C PHE A 145 -12.37 -23.92 10.42
N GLN A 146 -11.96 -25.15 10.09
CA GLN A 146 -12.63 -26.42 10.41
C GLN A 146 -14.03 -26.60 9.80
N LEU A 147 -14.51 -25.64 9.01
CA LEU A 147 -15.87 -25.61 8.43
C LEU A 147 -16.15 -26.76 7.45
N SER A 148 -15.10 -27.34 6.86
CA SER A 148 -15.18 -28.45 5.91
C SER A 148 -15.25 -29.84 6.55
N GLY A 149 -15.03 -29.93 7.87
CA GLY A 149 -15.08 -31.20 8.61
C GLY A 149 -16.49 -31.58 9.05
N LEU A 150 -17.46 -30.68 8.91
CA LEU A 150 -18.85 -30.87 9.33
C LEU A 150 -19.54 -31.91 8.45
N SER A 151 -19.84 -33.08 9.00
CA SER A 151 -20.68 -34.10 8.35
C SER A 151 -22.15 -33.95 8.77
N PRO A 152 -23.12 -34.37 7.93
CA PRO A 152 -24.55 -34.38 8.31
C PRO A 152 -24.85 -35.28 9.52
N ASP A 153 -23.97 -36.23 9.80
CA ASP A 153 -24.09 -37.21 10.88
C ASP A 153 -23.45 -36.75 12.21
N ASP A 154 -22.78 -35.58 12.22
CA ASP A 154 -22.09 -35.05 13.41
C ASP A 154 -23.07 -34.69 14.53
N GLY A 155 -22.68 -34.96 15.77
CA GLY A 155 -23.46 -34.57 16.94
C GLY A 155 -23.51 -33.05 17.12
N TRP A 156 -24.61 -32.50 17.65
CA TRP A 156 -24.75 -31.08 17.96
C TRP A 156 -23.58 -30.50 18.79
N GLY A 157 -22.93 -31.32 19.63
CA GLY A 157 -21.73 -30.93 20.38
C GLY A 157 -20.50 -30.73 19.50
N GLU A 158 -20.29 -31.57 18.49
CA GLU A 158 -19.18 -31.48 17.53
C GLU A 158 -19.37 -30.27 16.60
N VAL A 159 -20.59 -30.08 16.11
CA VAL A 159 -20.99 -28.88 15.35
C VAL A 159 -20.73 -27.61 16.19
N ALA A 160 -21.13 -27.59 17.46
CA ALA A 160 -20.91 -26.45 18.35
C ALA A 160 -19.42 -26.17 18.61
N ILE A 161 -18.59 -27.21 18.79
CA ILE A 161 -17.13 -27.09 18.96
C ILE A 161 -16.50 -26.50 17.69
N THR A 162 -16.83 -27.03 16.51
CA THR A 162 -16.31 -26.58 15.21
C THR A 162 -16.70 -25.11 14.95
N VAL A 163 -17.96 -24.74 15.18
CA VAL A 163 -18.43 -23.34 15.05
C VAL A 163 -17.71 -22.42 16.04
N ALA A 164 -17.46 -22.86 17.28
CA ALA A 164 -16.71 -22.08 18.26
C ALA A 164 -15.25 -21.88 17.84
N LEU A 165 -14.58 -22.91 17.31
CA LEU A 165 -13.19 -22.83 16.83
C LEU A 165 -13.04 -21.98 15.57
N ALA A 166 -14.02 -22.04 14.65
CA ALA A 166 -14.14 -21.13 13.53
C ALA A 166 -14.29 -19.67 14.01
N ALA A 167 -15.19 -19.41 14.96
CA ALA A 167 -15.41 -18.07 15.53
C ALA A 167 -14.18 -17.51 16.25
N VAL A 168 -13.45 -18.33 17.02
CA VAL A 168 -12.17 -17.96 17.64
C VAL A 168 -11.12 -17.59 16.59
N SER A 169 -11.05 -18.32 15.49
CA SER A 169 -10.09 -18.07 14.41
C SER A 169 -10.41 -16.79 13.63
N LEU A 170 -11.70 -16.51 13.37
CA LEU A 170 -12.18 -15.24 12.83
C LEU A 170 -11.90 -14.06 13.79
N LEU A 171 -12.10 -14.24 15.10
CA LEU A 171 -11.79 -13.24 16.11
C LEU A 171 -10.28 -12.93 16.15
N LEU A 172 -9.42 -13.94 16.07
CA LEU A 172 -7.97 -13.75 15.96
C LEU A 172 -7.60 -12.96 14.69
N ALA A 173 -8.18 -13.29 13.54
CA ALA A 173 -7.97 -12.52 12.31
C ALA A 173 -8.42 -11.06 12.46
N ALA A 174 -9.60 -10.81 13.03
CA ALA A 174 -10.09 -9.47 13.32
C ALA A 174 -9.16 -8.68 14.26
N ILE A 175 -8.61 -9.32 15.31
CA ILE A 175 -7.61 -8.71 16.20
C ILE A 175 -6.32 -8.36 15.45
N VAL A 176 -5.83 -9.23 14.56
CA VAL A 176 -4.62 -8.99 13.75
C VAL A 176 -4.82 -7.81 12.79
N LEU A 177 -5.99 -7.71 12.15
CA LEU A 177 -6.38 -6.60 11.29
C LEU A 177 -6.54 -5.29 12.08
N ALA A 178 -7.24 -5.30 13.22
CA ALA A 178 -7.38 -4.14 14.11
C ALA A 178 -6.03 -3.62 14.64
N LYS A 179 -5.02 -4.49 14.72
CA LYS A 179 -3.63 -4.15 15.04
C LYS A 179 -2.80 -3.60 13.86
N GLY A 180 -3.42 -3.40 12.70
CA GLY A 180 -2.80 -2.83 11.48
C GLY A 180 -1.87 -3.81 10.74
N LYS A 181 -2.02 -5.12 10.93
CA LYS A 181 -1.11 -6.13 10.37
C LYS A 181 -1.74 -6.86 9.19
N ILE A 182 -2.22 -6.12 8.19
CA ILE A 182 -2.96 -6.64 7.02
C ILE A 182 -2.28 -7.90 6.44
N TRP A 183 -1.00 -7.81 6.06
CA TRP A 183 -0.22 -8.95 5.56
C TRP A 183 -0.13 -10.16 6.51
N THR A 184 0.03 -9.94 7.83
CA THR A 184 0.05 -11.06 8.80
C THR A 184 -1.33 -11.66 9.00
N GLY A 185 -2.40 -10.87 8.86
CA GLY A 185 -3.78 -11.35 8.87
C GLY A 185 -4.08 -12.18 7.63
N LEU A 186 -3.77 -11.65 6.44
CA LEU A 186 -4.00 -12.29 5.15
C LEU A 186 -3.27 -13.64 5.04
N ILE A 187 -1.95 -13.68 5.29
CA ILE A 187 -1.18 -14.93 5.29
C ILE A 187 -1.62 -15.83 6.46
N GLY A 188 -2.02 -15.25 7.59
CA GLY A 188 -2.50 -16.00 8.76
C GLY A 188 -3.81 -16.74 8.54
N ILE A 189 -4.69 -16.27 7.65
CA ILE A 189 -5.90 -17.02 7.23
C ILE A 189 -5.52 -18.39 6.63
N PHE A 190 -4.35 -18.49 5.99
CA PHE A 190 -3.79 -19.74 5.45
C PHE A 190 -2.82 -20.44 6.42
N ALA A 191 -2.57 -19.88 7.61
CA ALA A 191 -1.60 -20.40 8.57
C ALA A 191 -1.93 -19.93 10.00
N TRP A 192 -2.81 -20.68 10.69
CA TRP A 192 -3.31 -20.35 12.02
C TRP A 192 -2.23 -19.92 13.05
N PRO A 193 -1.02 -20.52 13.13
CA PRO A 193 0.03 -20.05 14.03
C PRO A 193 0.46 -18.59 13.80
N LEU A 194 0.38 -18.08 12.57
CA LEU A 194 0.69 -16.68 12.27
C LEU A 194 -0.40 -15.73 12.79
N LEU A 195 -1.67 -16.15 12.86
CA LEU A 195 -2.71 -15.39 13.53
C LEU A 195 -2.43 -15.27 15.02
N LEU A 196 -2.05 -16.38 15.68
CA LEU A 196 -1.68 -16.36 17.11
C LEU A 196 -0.48 -15.44 17.36
N VAL A 197 0.61 -15.57 16.58
CA VAL A 197 1.80 -14.69 16.69
C VAL A 197 1.44 -13.22 16.37
N GLY A 198 0.57 -12.98 15.39
CA GLY A 198 0.04 -11.67 15.04
C GLY A 198 -0.78 -11.04 16.16
N ALA A 199 -1.63 -11.83 16.81
CA ALA A 199 -2.51 -11.43 17.90
C ALA A 199 -1.74 -11.22 19.20
N LEU A 200 -0.71 -11.99 19.50
CA LEU A 200 0.14 -11.80 20.68
C LEU A 200 1.09 -10.60 20.56
N ARG A 201 1.69 -10.37 19.38
CA ARG A 201 2.63 -9.25 19.17
C ARG A 201 1.95 -7.87 19.32
N LEU A 202 2.76 -6.88 19.73
CA LEU A 202 2.40 -5.44 19.74
C LEU A 202 1.73 -4.98 18.43
N ALA A 203 0.81 -4.03 18.53
CA ALA A 203 0.13 -3.42 17.38
C ALA A 203 1.02 -2.42 16.65
N ARG A 204 0.69 -2.08 15.39
CA ARG A 204 1.34 -0.94 14.71
C ARG A 204 0.90 0.39 15.35
N PRO A 205 1.78 1.42 15.44
CA PRO A 205 1.51 2.64 16.19
C PRO A 205 0.32 3.45 15.64
N GLY A 206 0.11 3.49 14.33
CA GLY A 206 -1.05 4.12 13.67
C GLY A 206 -2.34 3.28 13.65
N SER A 207 -2.38 2.09 14.27
CA SER A 207 -3.54 1.19 14.17
C SER A 207 -4.73 1.59 15.07
N PRO A 208 -5.98 1.22 14.72
CA PRO A 208 -7.14 1.39 15.60
C PRO A 208 -6.95 0.80 17.00
N TRP A 209 -6.27 -0.36 17.09
CA TRP A 209 -5.89 -0.97 18.37
C TRP A 209 -4.95 -0.08 19.20
N ALA A 210 -3.96 0.56 18.55
CA ALA A 210 -3.04 1.47 19.25
C ALA A 210 -3.77 2.74 19.72
N ARG A 211 -4.66 3.31 18.91
CA ARG A 211 -5.53 4.44 19.29
C ARG A 211 -6.35 4.15 20.54
N TRP A 212 -7.00 3.00 20.62
CA TRP A 212 -7.80 2.65 21.80
C TRP A 212 -6.94 2.23 23.00
N ARG A 213 -5.87 1.46 22.78
CA ARG A 213 -5.18 0.73 23.85
C ARG A 213 -3.88 1.38 24.35
N TYR A 214 -3.20 2.16 23.52
CA TYR A 214 -1.84 2.68 23.79
C TYR A 214 -1.80 4.19 24.08
N THR A 215 -2.84 4.96 23.71
CA THR A 215 -2.97 6.40 24.02
C THR A 215 -2.76 6.70 25.50
N HIS A 216 -3.41 5.93 26.40
CA HIS A 216 -3.21 6.05 27.86
C HIS A 216 -1.96 5.33 28.40
N ARG A 217 -1.02 4.90 27.55
CA ARG A 217 0.18 4.11 27.93
C ARG A 217 1.40 4.50 27.07
N PRO A 218 2.00 5.70 27.28
CA PRO A 218 3.06 6.24 26.42
C PRO A 218 4.25 5.29 26.22
N ARG A 219 4.76 4.69 27.31
CA ARG A 219 5.82 3.66 27.27
C ARG A 219 5.54 2.45 26.37
N ARG A 220 4.26 2.13 26.06
CA ARG A 220 3.90 1.08 25.09
C ARG A 220 3.80 1.62 23.66
N MET A 221 3.38 2.87 23.48
CA MET A 221 3.37 3.55 22.17
C MET A 221 4.81 3.76 21.66
N GLU A 222 5.69 4.32 22.49
CA GLU A 222 7.12 4.51 22.21
C GLU A 222 7.77 3.19 21.74
N ARG A 223 7.62 2.11 22.53
CA ARG A 223 8.12 0.77 22.17
C ARG A 223 7.55 0.23 20.86
N ALA A 224 6.31 0.56 20.52
CA ALA A 224 5.71 0.19 19.24
C ALA A 224 6.35 0.98 18.09
N MET A 225 6.54 2.30 18.25
CA MET A 225 7.21 3.16 17.27
C MET A 225 8.68 2.76 17.03
N SER A 226 9.49 2.62 18.09
CA SER A 226 10.90 2.21 17.97
C SER A 226 11.05 0.85 17.29
N ARG A 227 10.15 -0.10 17.59
CA ARG A 227 10.10 -1.41 16.94
C ARG A 227 9.72 -1.31 15.47
N GLU A 228 8.67 -0.57 15.15
CA GLU A 228 8.18 -0.40 13.78
C GLU A 228 9.28 0.24 12.91
N ARG A 229 9.94 1.29 13.40
CA ARG A 229 11.08 1.93 12.72
C ARG A 229 12.22 0.92 12.50
N ARG A 230 12.63 0.16 13.53
CA ARG A 230 13.69 -0.86 13.43
C ARG A 230 13.38 -1.96 12.41
N LEU A 231 12.12 -2.42 12.33
CA LEU A 231 11.72 -3.52 11.43
C LEU A 231 11.47 -3.05 9.99
N ARG A 232 10.91 -1.85 9.79
CA ARG A 232 10.66 -1.31 8.44
C ARG A 232 11.89 -0.73 7.77
N ARG A 233 12.81 -0.10 8.51
CA ARG A 233 14.01 0.56 7.97
C ARG A 233 14.80 -0.27 6.94
N PRO A 234 15.18 -1.54 7.18
CA PRO A 234 15.91 -2.32 6.17
C PRO A 234 15.06 -2.62 4.93
N LEU A 235 13.75 -2.87 5.10
CA LEU A 235 12.85 -3.19 4.00
C LEU A 235 12.58 -1.97 3.10
N ILE A 236 12.40 -0.78 3.68
CA ILE A 236 12.19 0.45 2.92
C ILE A 236 13.46 0.83 2.16
N ARG A 237 14.64 0.76 2.79
CA ARG A 237 15.94 0.99 2.11
C ARG A 237 16.15 0.03 0.95
N ALA A 238 15.91 -1.27 1.15
CA ALA A 238 16.02 -2.26 0.09
C ALA A 238 15.01 -2.04 -1.05
N LYS A 239 13.79 -1.59 -0.73
CA LYS A 239 12.76 -1.24 -1.71
C LYS A 239 13.19 -0.05 -2.57
N ILE A 240 13.60 1.05 -1.95
CA ILE A 240 14.01 2.27 -2.67
C ILE A 240 15.24 1.96 -3.54
N TYR A 241 16.27 1.31 -2.99
CA TYR A 241 17.43 0.87 -3.76
C TYR A 241 17.07 -0.02 -4.96
N LEU A 242 16.07 -0.91 -4.84
CA LEU A 242 15.58 -1.71 -5.96
C LEU A 242 14.83 -0.85 -7.00
N GLN A 243 14.08 0.18 -6.57
CA GLN A 243 13.45 1.15 -7.47
C GLN A 243 14.52 1.96 -8.23
N ASP A 244 15.55 2.44 -7.53
CA ASP A 244 16.70 3.18 -8.09
C ASP A 244 17.49 2.34 -9.12
N LEU A 245 17.72 1.07 -8.79
CA LEU A 245 18.33 0.10 -9.69
C LEU A 245 17.48 -0.13 -10.95
N MET A 246 16.17 -0.30 -10.79
CA MET A 246 15.23 -0.43 -11.92
C MET A 246 15.11 0.87 -12.75
N ALA A 247 15.35 2.03 -12.14
CA ALA A 247 15.40 3.34 -12.80
C ALA A 247 16.78 3.65 -13.43
N GLY A 248 17.77 2.76 -13.27
CA GLY A 248 19.12 2.92 -13.83
C GLY A 248 19.99 3.94 -13.10
N ARG A 249 19.66 4.33 -11.86
CA ARG A 249 20.41 5.30 -11.04
C ARG A 249 20.60 4.79 -9.60
N PRO A 250 21.31 3.68 -9.37
CA PRO A 250 21.50 3.13 -8.03
C PRO A 250 22.33 4.07 -7.13
N ASP A 251 21.67 4.79 -6.22
CA ASP A 251 22.32 5.66 -5.24
C ASP A 251 21.98 5.25 -3.79
N VAL A 252 22.98 4.76 -3.06
CA VAL A 252 22.82 4.25 -1.68
C VAL A 252 22.55 5.39 -0.68
N PRO A 253 23.28 6.52 -0.70
CA PRO A 253 22.90 7.76 -0.01
C PRO A 253 21.42 8.16 -0.14
N HIS A 254 20.88 8.25 -1.37
CA HIS A 254 19.46 8.55 -1.62
C HIS A 254 18.52 7.52 -0.98
N ALA A 255 18.76 6.23 -1.22
CA ALA A 255 17.95 5.16 -0.63
C ALA A 255 17.98 5.14 0.91
N ILE A 256 19.03 5.68 1.55
CA ILE A 256 19.11 5.82 3.01
C ILE A 256 18.34 7.05 3.51
N SER A 257 18.49 8.21 2.87
CA SER A 257 17.84 9.46 3.30
C SER A 257 16.33 9.42 3.08
N GLU A 258 15.88 8.95 1.91
CA GLU A 258 14.46 8.81 1.59
C GLU A 258 13.79 7.71 2.41
N ALA A 259 14.52 6.65 2.79
CA ALA A 259 13.99 5.69 3.75
C ALA A 259 13.74 6.29 5.14
N GLU A 260 14.48 7.32 5.57
CA GLU A 260 14.18 8.01 6.83
C GLU A 260 13.00 8.98 6.70
N SER A 261 12.87 9.74 5.61
CA SER A 261 11.69 10.60 5.40
C SER A 261 10.39 9.79 5.35
N VAL A 262 10.36 8.70 4.60
CA VAL A 262 9.23 7.76 4.56
C VAL A 262 8.96 7.11 5.92
N LEU A 263 9.98 6.88 6.75
CA LEU A 263 9.80 6.38 8.12
C LEU A 263 9.18 7.42 9.04
N ASP A 264 9.61 8.68 8.96
CA ASP A 264 9.09 9.77 9.79
C ASP A 264 7.64 10.14 9.40
N GLU A 265 7.29 10.06 8.11
CA GLU A 265 5.92 10.20 7.64
C GLU A 265 5.02 9.04 8.11
N VAL A 266 5.44 7.78 7.90
CA VAL A 266 4.58 6.59 8.09
C VAL A 266 4.53 6.09 9.54
N VAL A 267 5.55 6.37 10.37
CA VAL A 267 5.65 5.83 11.76
C VAL A 267 5.25 6.88 12.80
N HIS A 268 4.03 7.41 12.66
CA HIS A 268 3.39 8.26 13.66
C HIS A 268 2.49 7.46 14.63
N ALA A 269 2.23 8.03 15.80
CA ALA A 269 1.25 7.50 16.75
C ALA A 269 -0.18 7.79 16.26
N ALA A 270 -1.11 6.85 16.45
CA ALA A 270 -2.50 7.09 16.10
C ALA A 270 -3.09 8.26 16.92
N PRO A 271 -3.84 9.19 16.29
CA PRO A 271 -4.45 10.32 16.99
C PRO A 271 -5.48 9.83 18.04
N PRO A 272 -5.65 10.56 19.15
CA PRO A 272 -6.57 10.18 20.23
C PRO A 272 -8.03 10.08 19.72
N PRO A 273 -8.88 9.24 20.34
CA PRO A 273 -10.27 9.12 19.92
C PRO A 273 -11.04 10.44 20.10
N PRO A 274 -12.01 10.76 19.21
CA PRO A 274 -12.84 11.96 19.33
C PRO A 274 -13.51 12.03 20.71
N GLY A 275 -13.46 13.19 21.36
CA GLY A 275 -13.98 13.41 22.72
C GLY A 275 -13.00 13.14 23.86
N SER A 276 -11.78 12.65 23.60
CA SER A 276 -10.73 12.48 24.63
C SER A 276 -9.73 13.64 24.72
N ALA A 277 -10.02 14.76 24.05
CA ALA A 277 -9.25 15.98 24.18
C ALA A 277 -9.43 16.55 25.60
N VAL A 278 -8.41 16.38 26.44
CA VAL A 278 -8.30 17.10 27.71
C VAL A 278 -8.14 18.58 27.36
N THR A 279 -9.18 19.37 27.60
CA THR A 279 -9.11 20.82 27.56
C THR A 279 -7.96 21.27 28.47
N PRO A 280 -6.99 22.07 28.01
CA PRO A 280 -6.05 22.70 28.92
C PRO A 280 -6.88 23.53 29.90
N SER A 281 -6.80 23.24 31.20
CA SER A 281 -7.56 24.04 32.15
C SER A 281 -6.98 25.46 32.11
N ALA A 282 -7.83 26.44 31.83
CA ALA A 282 -7.47 27.85 31.82
C ALA A 282 -7.23 28.31 33.28
N GLY A 283 -6.06 27.97 33.81
CA GLY A 283 -5.56 28.45 35.09
C GLY A 283 -5.10 29.89 34.97
N THR A 284 -6.03 30.82 35.09
CA THR A 284 -5.76 32.27 35.04
C THR A 284 -4.88 32.72 36.21
N VAL A 285 -3.63 33.08 35.93
CA VAL A 285 -2.90 34.12 36.67
C VAL A 285 -2.19 34.99 35.63
N GLY A 286 -2.59 36.27 35.55
CA GLY A 286 -2.04 37.23 34.60
C GLY A 286 -1.02 38.18 35.23
N VAL A 287 -0.65 39.22 34.45
CA VAL A 287 0.23 40.36 34.83
C VAL A 287 1.72 39.96 34.90
N ALA A 288 2.65 40.47 34.10
CA ALA A 288 2.80 41.84 33.60
C ALA A 288 3.63 41.93 32.30
N SER A 289 3.51 43.07 31.62
CA SER A 289 4.41 43.51 30.55
C SER A 289 5.81 43.83 31.09
N THR A 290 6.86 43.50 30.34
CA THR A 290 7.89 44.48 29.93
C THR A 290 8.87 43.88 28.92
N ALA A 291 9.17 44.62 27.85
CA ALA A 291 10.32 44.35 27.01
C ALA A 291 11.58 44.89 27.70
N SER A 292 12.67 44.12 27.71
CA SER A 292 14.00 44.67 27.93
C SER A 292 15.07 43.79 27.27
N SER A 293 15.77 44.35 26.31
CA SER A 293 17.10 43.89 25.92
C SER A 293 18.11 44.33 26.98
N ILE A 294 19.15 43.52 27.27
CA ILE A 294 20.55 43.96 27.51
C ILE A 294 21.49 42.78 27.87
N SER A 295 22.57 42.70 27.08
CA SER A 295 23.94 42.19 27.34
C SER A 295 24.25 40.84 28.02
N ALA A 296 24.95 40.01 27.23
CA ALA A 296 26.35 39.59 27.46
C ALA A 296 26.75 38.75 28.68
N ARG A 297 27.35 37.58 28.38
CA ARG A 297 28.51 37.07 29.13
C ARG A 297 29.59 36.57 28.17
N ARG A 298 30.81 37.12 28.30
CA ARG A 298 32.01 36.84 27.48
C ARG A 298 32.75 35.57 27.92
N GLY A 299 33.50 34.98 26.99
CA GLY A 299 34.61 34.03 27.20
C GLY A 299 35.06 33.42 25.86
N ARG A 300 35.88 34.08 25.01
CA ARG A 300 37.28 34.55 25.12
C ARG A 300 38.34 33.47 24.77
N SER A 301 38.76 33.44 23.49
CA SER A 301 40.13 33.16 22.99
C SER A 301 40.11 33.46 21.47
N GLY A 302 40.80 34.49 20.94
CA GLY A 302 42.15 34.40 20.34
C GLY A 302 42.06 34.02 18.85
N THR A 303 42.57 34.74 17.83
CA THR A 303 43.59 35.81 17.74
C THR A 303 43.35 36.81 16.59
N MET A 304 43.83 38.05 16.79
CA MET A 304 44.33 39.11 15.86
C MET A 304 44.74 38.67 14.42
N VAL A 305 44.77 39.49 13.34
CA VAL A 305 44.54 40.94 13.05
C VAL A 305 44.30 41.08 11.50
N GLY A 306 43.79 42.14 10.86
CA GLY A 306 43.41 43.52 11.26
C GLY A 306 42.60 44.26 10.16
N LEU A 307 42.93 45.54 9.86
CA LEU A 307 42.21 46.51 8.99
C LEU A 307 43.23 47.52 8.36
N PRO A 308 42.89 48.62 7.63
CA PRO A 308 41.60 49.12 7.06
C PRO A 308 41.67 49.58 5.57
N PHE A 309 40.56 50.05 4.98
CA PHE A 309 40.37 51.47 4.55
C PHE A 309 38.99 51.71 3.89
N GLU A 310 38.54 52.97 3.92
CA GLU A 310 37.16 53.43 3.60
C GLU A 310 37.05 54.19 2.27
N GLY A 311 35.81 54.32 1.79
CA GLY A 311 35.34 55.47 1.00
C GLY A 311 35.39 55.36 -0.54
N ASP A 312 34.57 56.12 -1.29
CA ASP A 312 33.34 56.84 -0.94
C ASP A 312 32.60 57.25 -2.25
N ALA A 313 31.38 57.78 -2.15
CA ALA A 313 30.64 58.58 -3.15
C ALA A 313 30.28 57.95 -4.53
N ALA A 314 29.00 57.76 -4.87
CA ALA A 314 28.08 58.74 -5.52
C ALA A 314 28.22 58.76 -7.08
N ALA A 315 27.22 59.09 -7.92
CA ALA A 315 25.85 59.57 -7.71
C ALA A 315 24.95 59.28 -8.94
N SER A 316 23.62 59.39 -8.77
CA SER A 316 22.63 59.79 -9.80
C SER A 316 22.33 58.82 -10.97
N ARG A 317 21.14 58.79 -11.60
CA ARG A 317 19.89 59.57 -11.43
C ARG A 317 18.68 58.80 -12.01
N SER A 318 17.50 59.02 -11.42
CA SER A 318 16.12 59.13 -12.00
C SER A 318 15.80 58.72 -13.46
N MET A 319 14.56 58.35 -13.87
CA MET A 319 13.24 58.00 -13.26
C MET A 319 12.22 57.84 -14.43
N GLN A 320 10.94 57.50 -14.14
CA GLN A 320 9.73 57.47 -15.01
C GLN A 320 9.49 56.12 -15.75
N SER A 321 8.36 55.38 -15.68
CA SER A 321 6.88 55.59 -15.53
C SER A 321 6.13 55.75 -16.89
N VAL A 322 5.56 54.73 -17.55
CA VAL A 322 4.29 53.97 -17.26
C VAL A 322 3.03 54.90 -17.26
N PRO A 323 1.83 54.63 -17.88
CA PRO A 323 1.31 53.48 -18.68
C PRO A 323 0.63 53.88 -20.07
N PRO A 324 -0.63 53.54 -20.47
CA PRO A 324 -0.87 52.69 -21.66
C PRO A 324 -1.97 53.14 -22.69
N SER A 325 -2.09 52.40 -23.79
CA SER A 325 -3.28 52.29 -24.69
C SER A 325 -3.14 50.99 -25.52
N GLY A 326 -4.18 50.29 -25.98
CA GLY A 326 -5.57 50.66 -26.23
C GLY A 326 -5.92 50.45 -27.71
N GLU A 327 -5.83 49.22 -28.20
CA GLU A 327 -6.93 48.45 -28.86
C GLU A 327 -6.90 48.53 -30.42
N PRO A 328 -7.77 47.88 -31.21
CA PRO A 328 -7.33 46.99 -32.32
C PRO A 328 -7.72 47.50 -33.72
N HIS A 329 -7.30 46.79 -34.79
CA HIS A 329 -8.12 46.48 -35.98
C HIS A 329 -7.36 45.59 -37.00
N ASP A 330 -8.15 44.89 -37.83
CA ASP A 330 -7.85 44.06 -39.02
C ASP A 330 -7.16 42.69 -38.83
#